data_AF-Q8KJR1-F1
#
_entry.id   AF-Q8KJR1-F1
#
_cell.length_a   1.000
_cell.length_b   1.000
_cell.length_c   1.000
_cell.angle_alpha   90.00
_cell.angle_beta   90.00
_cell.angle_gamma   90.00
#
_symmetry.space_group_name_H-M   'P 1'
#
loop_
_entity.id
_entity.type
_entity.pdbx_description
1 polymer ?
#
loop_
_entity_poly.entity_id
_entity_poly.type
_entity_poly.pdbx_seq_one_letter_code
_entity_poly.pdbx_strand_id
1 'polypeptide(L)'
;EYAKRIGYDRVVSFQNALPSGQPVYHTNVMMAVGEAFCVICDEVIPEFERRFVVKSLAKDKQIISISLEQMNCFCGNILQLETAAGDKVIAMSQSSFDAF
;
A
#
# COMPACT_ATOMS: atom_id res chain seq x y z
N GLU A 1 7.46 -18.63 10.16
CA GLU A 1 8.44 -19.49 9.45
C GLU A 1 8.56 -19.20 7.97
N TYR A 2 7.45 -19.08 7.23
CA TYR A 2 7.48 -18.80 5.78
C TYR A 2 8.33 -17.58 5.37
N ALA A 3 8.13 -16.43 6.00
CA ALA A 3 8.88 -15.20 5.67
C ALA A 3 10.41 -15.38 5.74
N LYS A 4 10.92 -16.08 6.76
CA LYS A 4 12.35 -16.39 6.87
C LYS A 4 12.84 -17.27 5.72
N ARG A 5 12.01 -18.23 5.26
CA ARG A 5 12.35 -19.12 4.13
C ARG A 5 12.46 -18.39 2.80
N ILE A 6 11.73 -17.28 2.63
CA ILE A 6 11.76 -16.44 1.43
C ILE A 6 12.67 -15.21 1.58
N GLY A 7 13.53 -15.18 2.60
CA GLY A 7 14.55 -14.14 2.77
C GLY A 7 14.07 -12.85 3.45
N TYR A 8 12.90 -12.86 4.08
CA TYR A 8 12.40 -11.71 4.86
C TYR A 8 12.66 -11.93 6.35
N ASP A 9 13.45 -11.03 6.94
CA ASP A 9 13.83 -11.08 8.35
C ASP A 9 12.74 -10.59 9.30
N ARG A 10 11.81 -9.78 8.80
CA ARG A 10 10.75 -9.15 9.59
C ARG A 10 9.42 -9.20 8.86
N VAL A 11 8.38 -9.57 9.61
CA VAL A 11 6.98 -9.54 9.16
C VAL A 11 6.26 -8.47 9.97
N VAL A 12 5.50 -7.63 9.28
CA VAL A 12 4.55 -6.71 9.90
C VAL A 12 3.16 -7.19 9.51
N SER A 13 2.46 -7.83 10.44
CA SER A 13 1.06 -8.22 10.28
C SER A 13 0.16 -7.16 10.87
N PHE A 14 -0.96 -6.87 10.20
CA PHE A 14 -2.00 -5.97 10.68
C PHE A 14 -3.36 -6.46 10.20
N GLN A 15 -4.40 -6.09 10.92
CA GLN A 15 -5.79 -6.24 10.52
C GLN A 15 -6.21 -5.07 9.64
N ASN A 16 -7.22 -5.29 8.80
CA ASN A 16 -7.87 -4.21 8.05
C ASN A 16 -9.39 -4.32 8.16
N ALA A 17 -10.06 -3.19 8.17
CA ALA A 17 -11.51 -3.10 8.20
C ALA A 17 -11.99 -1.82 7.51
N LEU A 18 -12.99 -1.97 6.66
CA LEU A 18 -13.78 -0.86 6.12
C LEU A 18 -14.64 -0.24 7.24
N PRO A 19 -15.17 0.99 7.06
CA PRO A 19 -16.13 1.58 8.00
C PRO A 19 -17.38 0.71 8.25
N SER A 20 -17.73 -0.16 7.29
CA SER A 20 -18.81 -1.15 7.42
C SER A 20 -18.50 -2.31 8.38
N GLY A 21 -17.27 -2.39 8.89
CA GLY A 21 -16.76 -3.51 9.70
C GLY A 21 -16.33 -4.73 8.90
N GLN A 22 -16.48 -4.71 7.57
CA GLN A 22 -16.02 -5.79 6.70
C GLN A 22 -14.54 -5.65 6.38
N PRO A 23 -13.79 -6.76 6.23
CA PRO A 23 -12.40 -6.69 5.82
C PRO A 23 -12.28 -6.13 4.39
N VAL A 24 -11.17 -5.45 4.12
CA VAL A 24 -10.78 -5.08 2.75
C VAL A 24 -10.44 -6.38 2.00
N TYR A 25 -11.13 -6.62 0.88
CA TYR A 25 -11.05 -7.89 0.15
C TYR A 25 -9.63 -8.25 -0.29
N HIS A 26 -8.85 -7.27 -0.77
CA HIS A 26 -7.45 -7.45 -1.13
C HIS A 26 -6.58 -6.28 -0.67
N THR A 27 -5.41 -6.60 -0.12
CA THR A 27 -4.42 -5.61 0.35
C THR A 27 -3.83 -4.78 -0.78
N ASN A 28 -3.82 -5.26 -2.02
CA ASN A 28 -3.36 -4.51 -3.19
C ASN A 28 -4.31 -3.36 -3.59
N VAL A 29 -5.52 -3.29 -3.05
CA VAL A 29 -6.41 -2.12 -3.24
C VAL A 29 -6.12 -1.04 -2.20
N MET A 30 -5.66 -1.45 -1.03
CA MET A 30 -5.30 -0.60 0.11
C MET A 30 -3.90 0.00 -0.03
N MET A 31 -2.96 -0.70 -0.67
CA MET A 31 -1.54 -0.35 -0.60
C MET A 31 -0.74 -0.78 -1.83
N ALA A 32 0.14 0.10 -2.29
CA ALA A 32 1.21 -0.19 -3.24
C ALA A 32 2.57 0.15 -2.62
N VAL A 33 3.55 -0.73 -2.81
CA VAL A 33 4.92 -0.56 -2.30
C VAL A 33 5.88 -0.49 -3.48
N GLY A 34 6.46 0.68 -3.68
CA GLY A 34 7.57 0.89 -4.63
C GLY A 34 8.93 0.83 -3.94
N GLU A 35 9.97 1.10 -4.72
CA GLU A 35 11.35 1.15 -4.23
C GLU A 35 11.52 2.23 -3.14
N ALA A 36 11.10 3.46 -3.44
CA ALA A 36 11.28 4.63 -2.57
C ALA A 36 9.98 5.19 -1.95
N PHE A 37 8.82 4.62 -2.29
CA PHE A 37 7.52 5.13 -1.83
C PHE A 37 6.58 4.00 -1.42
N CYS A 38 5.56 4.36 -0.65
CA CYS A 38 4.41 3.51 -0.38
C CYS A 38 3.13 4.36 -0.46
N VAL A 39 2.24 3.99 -1.37
CA VAL A 39 0.86 4.51 -1.37
C VAL A 39 0.05 3.63 -0.43
N ILE A 40 -0.66 4.23 0.51
CA ILE A 40 -1.42 3.48 1.51
C ILE A 40 -2.67 4.22 1.96
N CYS A 41 -3.81 3.51 1.99
CA CYS A 41 -4.98 3.90 2.75
C CYS A 41 -4.80 3.37 4.18
N ASP A 42 -4.23 4.16 5.07
CA ASP A 42 -3.91 3.73 6.43
C ASP A 42 -5.14 3.80 7.36
N GLU A 43 -6.19 4.51 6.96
CA GLU A 43 -7.40 4.66 7.75
C GLU A 43 -8.22 3.38 7.93
N VAL A 44 -8.07 2.43 7.00
CA VAL A 44 -8.65 1.09 7.09
C VAL A 44 -7.81 0.13 7.97
N ILE A 45 -6.70 0.60 8.56
CA ILE A 45 -5.95 -0.12 9.61
C ILE A 45 -6.46 0.35 10.99
N PRO A 46 -6.73 -0.57 11.93
CA PRO A 46 -7.08 -0.20 13.30
C PRO A 46 -6.03 0.71 13.94
N GLU A 47 -6.48 1.72 14.69
CA GLU A 47 -5.63 2.80 15.21
C GLU A 47 -4.41 2.28 16.01
N PHE A 48 -4.61 1.22 16.80
CA PHE A 48 -3.55 0.62 17.63
C PHE A 48 -2.43 -0.03 16.81
N GLU A 49 -2.70 -0.47 15.58
CA GLU A 49 -1.72 -1.05 14.65
C GLU A 49 -1.20 -0.05 13.62
N ARG A 50 -2.05 0.91 13.21
CA ARG A 50 -1.76 1.89 12.14
C ARG A 50 -0.44 2.59 12.35
N ARG A 51 -0.20 3.10 13.56
CA ARG A 51 1.05 3.82 13.90
C ARG A 51 2.28 2.95 13.68
N PHE A 52 2.22 1.66 13.98
CA PHE A 52 3.34 0.74 13.82
C PHE A 52 3.60 0.41 12.34
N VAL A 53 2.54 0.22 11.56
CA VAL A 53 2.63 -0.03 10.11
C VAL A 53 3.24 1.17 9.40
N VAL A 54 2.68 2.37 9.59
CA VAL A 54 3.16 3.60 8.96
C VAL A 54 4.61 3.88 9.37
N LYS A 55 4.95 3.76 10.66
CA LYS A 55 6.34 3.93 11.11
C LYS A 55 7.31 2.90 10.54
N SER A 56 6.85 1.68 10.25
CA SER A 56 7.71 0.64 9.67
C SER A 56 8.01 0.94 8.20
N LEU A 57 7.00 1.38 7.44
CA LEU A 57 7.15 1.79 6.03
C LEU A 57 7.96 3.09 5.90
N ALA A 58 7.77 4.05 6.81
CA ALA A 58 8.46 5.34 6.78
C ALA A 58 9.96 5.28 7.11
N LYS A 59 10.51 4.09 7.39
CA LYS A 59 11.96 3.92 7.65
C LYS A 59 12.79 4.13 6.39
N ASP A 60 12.27 3.71 5.25
CA ASP A 60 12.97 3.67 3.97
C ASP A 60 12.10 4.14 2.78
N LYS A 61 10.83 4.49 3.03
CA LYS A 61 9.89 4.92 1.98
C LYS A 61 9.19 6.22 2.34
N GLN A 62 8.96 7.04 1.32
CA GLN A 62 8.02 8.14 1.40
C GLN A 62 6.59 7.61 1.46
N ILE A 63 5.85 8.00 2.49
CA ILE A 63 4.44 7.62 2.64
C ILE A 63 3.56 8.60 1.84
N ILE A 64 2.72 8.05 0.98
CA ILE A 64 1.70 8.75 0.23
C ILE A 64 0.35 8.24 0.74
N SER A 65 -0.27 8.99 1.65
CA SER A 65 -1.57 8.62 2.22
C SER A 65 -2.69 8.91 1.22
N ILE A 66 -3.59 7.94 1.04
CA ILE A 66 -4.80 8.08 0.23
C ILE A 66 -6.05 7.89 1.09
N SER A 67 -7.13 8.59 0.72
CA SER A 67 -8.45 8.43 1.35
C SER A 67 -9.14 7.12 0.96
N LEU A 68 -10.22 6.76 1.64
CA LEU A 68 -11.09 5.63 1.31
C LEU A 68 -11.70 5.81 -0.08
N GLU A 69 -12.05 7.04 -0.45
CA GLU A 69 -12.62 7.39 -1.75
C GLU A 69 -11.61 7.09 -2.86
N GLN A 70 -10.37 7.53 -2.69
CA GLN A 70 -9.26 7.23 -3.59
C GLN A 70 -8.93 5.73 -3.62
N MET A 71 -8.96 5.06 -2.46
CA MET A 71 -8.80 3.61 -2.37
C MET A 71 -9.88 2.89 -3.17
N ASN A 72 -11.15 3.33 -3.10
CA ASN A 72 -12.27 2.79 -3.87
C ASN A 72 -12.13 3.08 -5.37
N CYS A 73 -11.36 4.10 -5.76
CA CYS A 73 -10.93 4.36 -7.13
C CYS A 73 -9.66 3.61 -7.54
N PHE A 74 -9.19 2.65 -6.73
CA PHE A 74 -7.98 1.84 -6.97
C PHE A 74 -6.66 2.61 -6.93
N CYS A 75 -6.58 3.74 -6.21
CA CYS A 75 -5.31 4.47 -6.02
C CYS A 75 -4.24 3.65 -5.28
N GLY A 76 -4.62 2.67 -4.46
CA GLY A 76 -3.69 1.74 -3.83
C GLY A 76 -3.21 0.61 -4.74
N ASN A 77 -3.85 0.39 -5.90
CA ASN A 77 -3.54 -0.70 -6.84
C ASN A 77 -2.73 -0.18 -8.03
N ILE A 78 -1.50 0.22 -7.75
CA ILE A 78 -0.56 0.75 -8.75
C ILE A 78 0.73 -0.07 -8.74
N LEU A 79 1.41 -0.11 -9.88
CA LEU A 79 2.66 -0.85 -10.04
C LEU A 79 3.78 0.09 -10.45
N GLN A 80 4.91 0.00 -9.75
CA GLN A 80 6.16 0.55 -10.26
C GLN A 80 6.75 -0.43 -11.27
N LEU A 81 7.00 0.04 -12.48
CA LEU A 81 7.64 -0.71 -13.56
C LEU A 81 8.96 -0.03 -13.95
N GLU A 82 9.80 -0.80 -14.63
CA GLU A 82 11.01 -0.30 -15.28
C GLU A 82 10.83 -0.45 -16.80
N THR A 83 11.09 0.62 -17.53
CA THR A 83 11.09 0.58 -18.99
C THR A 83 12.34 -0.12 -19.51
N ALA A 84 12.37 -0.48 -20.80
CA ALA A 84 13.57 -1.03 -21.43
C ALA A 84 14.78 -0.06 -21.40
N ALA A 85 14.55 1.24 -21.20
CA ALA A 85 15.59 2.26 -21.05
C ALA A 85 16.10 2.41 -19.61
N GLY A 86 15.50 1.71 -18.64
CA GLY A 86 15.83 1.81 -17.21
C GLY A 86 15.02 2.85 -16.45
N ASP A 87 14.12 3.59 -17.11
CA ASP A 87 13.28 4.58 -16.44
C ASP A 87 12.23 3.92 -15.55
N LYS A 88 12.03 4.45 -14.35
CA LYS A 88 10.95 4.03 -13.46
C LYS A 88 9.65 4.73 -13.85
N VAL A 89 8.60 3.95 -14.08
CA VAL A 89 7.26 4.46 -14.40
C VAL A 89 6.22 3.86 -13.48
N ILE A 90 5.09 4.54 -13.32
CA ILE A 90 3.93 4.01 -12.57
C ILE A 90 2.85 3.60 -13.56
N ALA A 91 2.42 2.35 -13.49
CA ALA A 91 1.23 1.87 -14.17
C ALA A 91 0.04 1.88 -13.20
N MET A 92 -1.06 2.49 -13.64
CA MET A 92 -2.31 2.61 -12.89
C MET A 92 -3.51 2.65 -13.84
N SER A 93 -4.72 2.40 -13.33
CA SER A 93 -5.94 2.57 -14.11
C SER A 93 -6.25 4.04 -14.34
N GLN A 94 -7.06 4.36 -15.37
CA GLN A 94 -7.52 5.73 -15.59
C GLN A 94 -8.29 6.28 -14.37
N SER A 95 -9.14 5.45 -13.74
CA SER A 95 -9.87 5.84 -12.52
C SER A 95 -8.95 6.19 -11.34
N SER A 96 -7.83 5.48 -11.22
CA SER A 96 -6.81 5.77 -10.20
C SER A 96 -6.10 7.09 -10.52
N PHE A 97 -5.71 7.29 -11.79
CA PHE A 97 -5.07 8.52 -12.25
C PHE A 97 -5.95 9.76 -12.05
N ASP A 98 -7.24 9.69 -12.36
CA ASP A 98 -8.17 10.81 -12.23
C ASP A 98 -8.53 11.14 -10.77
N ALA A 99 -8.24 10.23 -9.83
CA ALA A 99 -8.57 10.37 -8.42
C ALA A 99 -7.37 10.74 -7.53
N PHE A 100 -6.14 10.71 -8.05
CA PHE A 100 -4.93 11.16 -7.35
C PHE A 100 -4.85 12.68 -7.24
#